data_AF-A0A7Y4QK60-F1
#
_entry.id   AF-A0A7Y4QK60-F1
#
_cell.length_a   1.000
_cell.length_b   1.000
_cell.length_c   1.000
_cell.angle_alpha   90.00
_cell.angle_beta   90.00
_cell.angle_gamma   90.00
#
_symmetry.space_group_name_H-M   'P 1'
#
loop_
_entity.id
_entity.type
_entity.pdbx_description
1 polymer ?
#
loop_
_entity_poly.entity_id
_entity_poly.type
_entity_poly.pdbx_seq_one_letter_code
_entity_poly.pdbx_strand_id
1 'polypeptide(L)'
;MKRLVPVLFGAFCVFAFCFGLVRLFQLRFEEGDVYPAYSSLRADPLGTMALYESLGRAPSLTVRRDFSGENKLPESPRTTYLHLAGNVRDWEWMPLELVKEIEAFAVRGGRLVVTLEPVNSTWNVWNTTVTPIPTPVTGTNSTTGSKTNMPIAKASPPRRILKGDQENLVDVRARWGFGMGYDALVLDDNHVPKPVLVKRRAKLLLPETLEWHSGTILKNLDQTWTTIYARGTNAVFAEKQYGNGTIILAGDSFFVSNEAMQRDRHADLLAWLIGAGQAVVFDESHFGIVESSGVTALMRKYRLHGVMFGFILLAGLFIWKNSMSFVPMPATAARENFVAGKDSSVGFVNLLRRNIPAKDILQICFDEWTKSLRRRTDYTITGVEQAQAAMQTELDKTPHRRNPILAYQNIARALKARRAPAANLTPDTSHPIPKS
;
A
#
# COMPACT_ATOMS: atom_id res chain seq x y z
N MET A 1 30.19 12.34 26.25
CA MET A 1 29.12 13.34 26.00
C MET A 1 28.97 13.78 24.54
N LYS A 2 30.05 14.02 23.77
CA LYS A 2 29.97 14.54 22.38
C LYS A 2 29.18 13.69 21.35
N ARG A 3 29.02 12.37 21.56
CA ARG A 3 28.26 11.48 20.66
C ARG A 3 26.76 11.37 20.95
N LEU A 4 26.30 11.85 22.11
CA LEU A 4 24.88 11.78 22.50
C LEU A 4 24.06 12.93 21.92
N VAL A 5 24.68 14.09 21.71
CA VAL A 5 24.05 15.29 21.13
C VAL A 5 23.45 15.03 19.75
N PRO A 6 24.16 14.43 18.77
CA PRO A 6 23.56 14.15 17.45
C PRO A 6 22.44 13.10 17.50
N VAL A 7 22.51 12.14 18.43
CA VAL A 7 21.47 11.11 18.59
C VAL A 7 20.19 11.71 19.19
N LEU A 8 20.32 12.56 20.20
CA LEU A 8 19.19 13.27 20.80
C LEU A 8 18.56 14.25 19.81
N PHE A 9 19.37 14.95 19.02
CA PHE A 9 18.88 15.83 17.96
C PHE A 9 18.12 15.04 16.88
N GLY A 10 18.65 13.90 16.42
CA GLY A 10 17.96 13.02 15.49
C GLY A 10 16.63 12.50 16.03
N ALA A 11 16.59 12.07 17.29
CA ALA A 11 15.35 11.63 17.95
C ALA A 11 14.32 12.76 18.06
N PHE A 12 14.75 13.98 18.39
CA PHE A 12 13.89 15.16 18.42
C PHE A 12 13.32 15.49 17.04
N CYS A 13 14.12 15.44 15.98
CA CYS A 13 13.65 15.67 14.61
C CYS A 13 12.61 14.63 14.17
N VAL A 14 12.84 13.34 14.47
CA VAL A 14 11.87 12.27 14.19
C VAL A 14 10.58 12.49 14.97
N PHE A 15 10.68 12.83 16.26
CA PHE A 15 9.51 13.12 17.09
C PHE A 15 8.73 14.32 16.55
N ALA A 16 9.40 15.43 16.23
CA ALA A 16 8.77 16.63 15.68
C ALA A 16 8.11 16.36 14.32
N PHE A 17 8.74 15.55 13.46
CA PHE A 17 8.17 15.14 12.17
C PHE A 17 6.93 14.25 12.36
N CYS A 18 7.00 13.23 13.21
CA CYS A 18 5.86 12.37 13.52
C CYS A 18 4.72 13.16 14.16
N PHE A 19 5.02 14.09 15.08
CA PHE A 19 4.04 14.98 15.68
C PHE A 19 3.38 15.89 14.64
N GLY A 20 4.19 16.48 13.74
CA GLY A 20 3.69 17.30 12.64
C GLY A 20 2.78 16.52 11.69
N LEU A 21 3.15 15.29 11.32
CA LEU A 21 2.30 14.40 10.53
C LEU A 21 0.99 14.08 11.24
N VAL A 22 1.04 13.66 12.52
CA VAL A 22 -0.17 13.38 13.31
C VAL A 22 -1.07 14.61 13.38
N ARG A 23 -0.50 15.79 13.59
CA ARG A 23 -1.26 17.05 13.64
C ARG A 23 -1.90 17.39 12.30
N LEU A 24 -1.19 17.19 11.18
CA LEU A 24 -1.72 17.41 9.84
C LEU A 24 -2.86 16.44 9.51
N PHE A 25 -2.71 15.17 9.89
CA PHE A 25 -3.79 14.20 9.76
C PHE A 25 -5.00 14.58 10.60
N GLN A 26 -4.82 14.98 11.86
CA GLN A 26 -5.92 15.44 12.72
C GLN A 26 -6.70 16.59 12.08
N LEU A 27 -6.00 17.62 11.58
CA LEU A 27 -6.65 18.77 10.94
C LEU A 27 -7.46 18.35 9.70
N ARG A 28 -6.91 17.47 8.86
CA ARG A 28 -7.63 16.94 7.68
C ARG A 28 -8.82 16.06 8.03
N PHE A 29 -8.71 15.24 9.08
CA PHE A 29 -9.83 14.44 9.56
C PHE A 29 -10.92 15.31 10.21
N GLU A 30 -10.57 16.42 10.87
CA GLU A 30 -11.52 17.40 11.41
C GLU A 30 -12.27 18.15 10.30
N GLU A 31 -11.58 18.52 9.22
CA GLU A 31 -12.18 19.19 8.05
C GLU A 31 -13.01 18.20 7.19
N GLY A 32 -12.63 16.92 7.21
CA GLY A 32 -13.33 15.83 6.54
C GLY A 32 -13.04 15.73 5.03
N ASP A 33 -12.05 16.47 4.53
CA ASP A 33 -11.62 16.48 3.12
C ASP A 33 -11.10 15.11 2.62
N VAL A 34 -10.74 14.22 3.56
CA VAL A 34 -10.32 12.83 3.32
C VAL A 34 -11.49 11.92 2.93
N TYR A 35 -12.71 12.26 3.33
CA TYR A 35 -13.88 11.41 3.12
C TYR A 35 -14.59 11.75 1.80
N PRO A 36 -15.23 10.77 1.12
CA PRO A 36 -16.02 11.04 -0.07
C PRO A 36 -17.18 12.02 0.19
N ALA A 37 -17.67 12.65 -0.87
CA ALA A 37 -18.84 13.51 -0.79
C ALA A 37 -20.03 12.73 -0.21
N TYR A 38 -20.88 13.41 0.56
CA TYR A 38 -22.04 12.89 1.27
C TYR A 38 -21.77 11.88 2.40
N SER A 39 -20.51 11.56 2.71
CA SER A 39 -20.16 10.81 3.91
C SER A 39 -20.58 11.57 5.17
N SER A 40 -21.10 10.86 6.16
CA SER A 40 -21.45 11.44 7.46
C SER A 40 -20.22 11.74 8.33
N LEU A 41 -19.04 11.31 7.89
CA LEU A 41 -17.74 11.66 8.50
C LEU A 41 -17.17 12.98 7.97
N ARG A 42 -17.80 13.57 6.95
CA ARG A 42 -17.33 14.79 6.29
C ARG A 42 -18.03 16.04 6.84
N ALA A 43 -17.25 17.00 7.33
CA ALA A 43 -17.74 18.20 7.99
C ALA A 43 -17.98 19.39 7.03
N ASP A 44 -17.32 19.41 5.87
CA ASP A 44 -17.46 20.46 4.87
C ASP A 44 -18.87 20.49 4.21
N PRO A 45 -19.19 21.48 3.34
CA PRO A 45 -20.51 21.61 2.72
C PRO A 45 -20.98 20.37 1.94
N LEU A 46 -20.06 19.56 1.40
CA LEU A 46 -20.39 18.37 0.61
C LEU A 46 -20.69 17.14 1.46
N GLY A 47 -20.40 17.15 2.76
CA GLY A 47 -20.66 16.04 3.68
C GLY A 47 -22.10 15.97 4.20
N THR A 48 -22.37 15.00 5.09
CA THR A 48 -23.67 14.84 5.78
C THR A 48 -23.53 14.81 7.32
N MET A 49 -22.37 15.19 7.86
CA MET A 49 -22.12 15.18 9.31
C MET A 49 -23.13 16.01 10.11
N ALA A 50 -23.62 17.13 9.57
CA ALA A 50 -24.62 17.95 10.23
C ALA A 50 -25.94 17.18 10.43
N LEU A 51 -26.37 16.40 9.44
CA LEU A 51 -27.55 15.54 9.56
C LEU A 51 -27.32 14.45 10.61
N TYR A 52 -26.18 13.75 10.53
CA TYR A 52 -25.82 12.69 11.47
C TYR A 52 -25.81 13.19 12.93
N GLU A 53 -25.09 14.28 13.21
CA GLU A 53 -24.97 14.86 14.55
C GLU A 53 -26.32 15.38 15.06
N SER A 54 -27.14 15.95 14.18
CA SER A 54 -28.47 16.45 14.56
C SER A 54 -29.40 15.31 14.96
N LEU A 55 -29.41 14.21 14.20
CA LEU A 55 -30.19 13.02 14.55
C LEU A 55 -29.66 12.36 15.84
N GLY A 56 -28.34 12.34 16.06
CA GLY A 56 -27.73 11.79 17.27
C GLY A 56 -28.07 12.56 18.55
N ARG A 57 -28.49 13.82 18.44
CA ARG A 57 -28.98 14.63 19.57
C ARG A 57 -30.47 14.45 19.84
N ALA A 58 -31.22 13.78 18.97
CA ALA A 58 -32.63 13.51 19.18
C ALA A 58 -32.80 12.40 20.24
N PRO A 59 -33.52 12.64 21.34
CA PRO A 59 -33.55 11.74 22.50
C PRO A 59 -34.21 10.38 22.22
N SER A 60 -35.02 10.27 21.17
CA SER A 60 -35.75 9.05 20.79
C SER A 60 -35.05 8.23 19.71
N LEU A 61 -33.87 8.64 19.23
CA LEU A 61 -33.17 8.00 18.12
C LEU A 61 -31.82 7.43 18.56
N THR A 62 -31.55 6.20 18.12
CA THR A 62 -30.20 5.63 18.16
C THR A 62 -29.58 5.76 16.77
N VAL A 63 -28.51 6.55 16.65
CA VAL A 63 -27.86 6.82 15.36
C VAL A 63 -26.47 6.21 15.34
N ARG A 64 -26.17 5.40 14.33
CA ARG A 64 -24.85 4.79 14.15
C ARG A 64 -24.41 4.82 12.69
N ARG A 65 -23.11 4.68 12.48
CA ARG A 65 -22.50 4.44 11.17
C ARG A 65 -22.28 2.94 11.00
N ASP A 66 -22.44 2.46 9.79
CA ASP A 66 -22.10 1.10 9.39
C ASP A 66 -20.85 1.12 8.52
N PHE A 67 -19.83 0.42 8.99
CA PHE A 67 -18.57 0.22 8.29
C PHE A 67 -18.37 -1.24 7.90
N SER A 68 -19.39 -2.08 8.08
CA SER A 68 -19.29 -3.51 7.78
C SER A 68 -19.20 -3.72 6.27
N GLY A 69 -18.24 -4.53 5.83
CA GLY A 69 -18.15 -4.94 4.43
C GLY A 69 -19.13 -6.05 4.07
N GLU A 70 -19.95 -6.49 5.03
CA GLU A 70 -20.87 -7.63 4.89
C GLU A 70 -22.12 -7.22 4.11
N ASN A 71 -22.65 -8.13 3.28
CA ASN A 71 -23.93 -7.94 2.58
C ASN A 71 -25.11 -8.26 3.51
N LYS A 72 -25.15 -7.66 4.70
CA LYS A 72 -26.19 -7.90 5.70
C LYS A 72 -26.76 -6.59 6.20
N LEU A 73 -28.08 -6.45 6.14
CA LEU A 73 -28.77 -5.28 6.68
C LEU A 73 -29.09 -5.50 8.18
N PRO A 74 -29.32 -4.41 8.94
CA PRO A 74 -29.64 -4.52 10.36
C PRO A 74 -30.87 -5.40 10.62
N GLU A 75 -30.78 -6.30 11.59
CA GLU A 75 -31.91 -7.17 11.96
C GLU A 75 -32.97 -6.47 12.83
N SER A 76 -32.61 -5.34 13.45
CA SER A 76 -33.49 -4.62 14.35
C SER A 76 -34.71 -4.06 13.60
N PRO A 77 -35.95 -4.34 14.06
CA PRO A 77 -37.15 -3.82 13.42
C PRO A 77 -37.22 -2.29 13.56
N ARG A 78 -37.91 -1.62 12.63
CA ARG A 78 -38.05 -0.14 12.59
C ARG A 78 -36.71 0.59 12.54
N THR A 79 -35.76 0.03 11.80
CA THR A 79 -34.49 0.69 11.49
C THR A 79 -34.60 1.40 10.16
N THR A 80 -34.09 2.62 10.09
CA THR A 80 -33.89 3.35 8.85
C THR A 80 -32.44 3.20 8.42
N TYR A 81 -32.23 2.59 7.25
CA TYR A 81 -30.91 2.39 6.66
C TYR A 81 -30.70 3.42 5.54
N LEU A 82 -29.69 4.27 5.68
CA LEU A 82 -29.40 5.37 4.78
C LEU A 82 -28.21 5.00 3.89
N HIS A 83 -28.47 4.81 2.61
CA HIS A 83 -27.48 4.66 1.55
C HIS A 83 -27.44 5.97 0.76
N LEU A 84 -26.50 6.85 1.11
CA LEU A 84 -26.47 8.23 0.63
C LEU A 84 -25.47 8.40 -0.51
N ALA A 85 -25.86 9.12 -1.57
CA ALA A 85 -25.05 9.35 -2.76
C ALA A 85 -24.54 8.07 -3.44
N GLY A 86 -25.39 7.05 -3.52
CA GLY A 86 -25.10 5.82 -4.23
C GLY A 86 -24.89 6.06 -5.72
N ASN A 87 -24.01 5.29 -6.34
CA ASN A 87 -23.83 5.33 -7.78
C ASN A 87 -25.03 4.70 -8.48
N VAL A 88 -25.54 5.36 -9.53
CA VAL A 88 -26.67 4.86 -10.34
C VAL A 88 -26.45 3.42 -10.84
N ARG A 89 -25.21 3.04 -11.15
CA ARG A 89 -24.87 1.72 -11.68
C ARG A 89 -24.91 0.60 -10.63
N ASP A 90 -24.65 0.93 -9.36
CA ASP A 90 -24.69 -0.05 -8.27
C ASP A 90 -26.12 -0.57 -8.02
N TRP A 91 -27.11 0.22 -8.44
CA TRP A 91 -28.54 -0.10 -8.37
C TRP A 91 -29.09 -0.68 -9.69
N GLU A 92 -28.23 -0.97 -10.65
CA GLU A 92 -28.61 -1.66 -11.89
C GLU A 92 -28.54 -3.17 -11.73
N TRP A 93 -27.36 -3.67 -11.36
CA TRP A 93 -27.07 -5.10 -11.25
C TRP A 93 -26.48 -5.39 -9.88
N MET A 94 -27.09 -6.28 -9.11
CA MET A 94 -26.54 -6.70 -7.82
C MET A 94 -26.73 -8.20 -7.56
N PRO A 95 -25.94 -8.80 -6.65
CA PRO A 95 -26.08 -10.21 -6.32
C PRO A 95 -27.47 -10.54 -5.79
N LEU A 96 -28.07 -11.64 -6.26
CA LEU A 96 -29.43 -12.05 -5.87
C LEU A 96 -29.61 -12.14 -4.34
N GLU A 97 -28.61 -12.63 -3.62
CA GLU A 97 -28.67 -12.74 -2.15
C GLU A 97 -28.75 -11.38 -1.45
N LEU A 98 -28.07 -10.36 -1.99
CA LEU A 98 -28.18 -8.99 -1.48
C LEU A 98 -29.59 -8.40 -1.77
N VAL A 99 -30.13 -8.65 -2.96
CA VAL A 99 -31.51 -8.24 -3.29
C VAL A 99 -32.50 -8.84 -2.29
N LYS A 100 -32.39 -10.16 -2.04
CA LYS A 100 -33.27 -10.86 -1.08
C LYS A 100 -33.11 -10.31 0.33
N GLU A 101 -31.90 -9.99 0.76
CA GLU A 101 -31.65 -9.39 2.07
C GLU A 101 -32.29 -8.00 2.19
N ILE A 102 -32.19 -7.15 1.15
CA ILE A 102 -32.87 -5.85 1.11
C ILE A 102 -34.40 -6.02 1.18
N GLU A 103 -34.95 -6.95 0.40
CA GLU A 103 -36.38 -7.26 0.41
C GLU A 103 -36.81 -7.77 1.79
N ALA A 104 -36.05 -8.66 2.41
CA ALA A 104 -36.31 -9.17 3.74
C ALA A 104 -36.21 -8.08 4.82
N PHE A 105 -35.25 -7.16 4.72
CA PHE A 105 -35.15 -5.99 5.58
C PHE A 105 -36.41 -5.11 5.48
N ALA A 106 -36.86 -4.80 4.27
CA ALA A 106 -38.07 -4.00 4.08
C ALA A 106 -39.31 -4.73 4.61
N VAL A 107 -39.49 -6.02 4.31
CA VAL A 107 -40.62 -6.84 4.81
C VAL A 107 -40.68 -6.86 6.34
N ARG A 108 -39.53 -6.89 7.03
CA ARG A 108 -39.43 -6.84 8.50
C ARG A 108 -39.80 -5.48 9.11
N GLY A 109 -40.16 -4.48 8.30
CA GLY A 109 -40.46 -3.13 8.75
C GLY A 109 -39.25 -2.17 8.74
N GLY A 110 -38.20 -2.52 8.01
CA GLY A 110 -37.08 -1.63 7.74
C GLY A 110 -37.44 -0.55 6.72
N ARG A 111 -36.83 0.63 6.85
CA ARG A 111 -36.95 1.73 5.88
C ARG A 111 -35.59 1.90 5.20
N LEU A 112 -35.49 1.50 3.94
CA LEU A 112 -34.30 1.71 3.14
C LEU A 112 -34.42 3.03 2.39
N VAL A 113 -33.48 3.92 2.61
CA VAL A 113 -33.39 5.20 1.90
C VAL A 113 -32.17 5.18 1.01
N VAL A 114 -32.40 5.26 -0.29
CA VAL A 114 -31.36 5.37 -1.31
C VAL A 114 -31.46 6.74 -1.94
N THR A 115 -30.38 7.52 -1.81
CA THR A 115 -30.22 8.76 -2.55
C THR A 115 -29.05 8.60 -3.52
N LEU A 116 -29.17 9.15 -4.72
CA LEU A 116 -28.18 8.98 -5.78
C LEU A 116 -27.29 10.22 -5.85
N GLU A 117 -26.01 9.99 -6.15
CA GLU A 117 -25.05 11.08 -6.38
C GLU A 117 -25.61 12.05 -7.44
N PRO A 118 -25.58 13.37 -7.21
CA PRO A 118 -26.15 14.32 -8.17
C PRO A 118 -25.36 14.28 -9.48
N VAL A 119 -26.04 13.92 -10.56
CA VAL A 119 -25.42 13.86 -11.89
C VAL A 119 -25.78 15.11 -12.67
N ASN A 120 -24.79 15.89 -13.05
CA ASN A 120 -24.98 17.18 -13.72
C ASN A 120 -24.54 17.21 -15.20
N SER A 121 -23.99 16.10 -15.72
CA SER A 121 -23.65 15.96 -17.14
C SER A 121 -23.96 14.54 -17.65
N THR A 122 -24.34 14.43 -18.93
CA THR A 122 -24.58 13.14 -19.60
C THR A 122 -23.32 12.28 -19.71
N TRP A 123 -22.13 12.92 -19.73
CA TRP A 123 -20.84 12.24 -19.85
C TRP A 123 -20.54 11.33 -18.66
N ASN A 124 -20.94 11.73 -17.45
CA ASN A 124 -20.67 10.95 -16.23
C ASN A 124 -21.62 9.76 -16.01
N VAL A 125 -22.73 9.67 -16.75
CA VAL A 125 -23.67 8.53 -16.66
C VAL A 125 -23.09 7.26 -17.32
N TRP A 126 -22.21 7.41 -18.33
CA TRP A 126 -21.75 6.30 -19.18
C TRP A 126 -20.23 6.08 -19.23
N ASN A 127 -19.39 7.02 -18.75
CA ASN A 127 -17.92 6.97 -18.94
C ASN A 127 -17.06 6.70 -17.70
N THR A 128 -17.60 6.31 -16.54
CA THR A 128 -16.78 5.65 -15.50
C THR A 128 -16.55 4.19 -15.87
N THR A 129 -15.94 3.99 -17.04
CA THR A 129 -15.34 2.74 -17.43
C THR A 129 -14.07 2.61 -16.61
N VAL A 130 -14.06 1.72 -15.63
CA VAL A 130 -12.85 0.92 -15.40
C VAL A 130 -12.63 0.20 -16.71
N THR A 131 -11.84 0.77 -17.62
CA THR A 131 -11.42 0.08 -18.82
C THR A 131 -10.64 -1.15 -18.35
N PRO A 132 -11.11 -2.38 -18.64
CA PRO A 132 -10.22 -3.52 -18.58
C PRO A 132 -9.25 -3.29 -19.73
N ILE A 133 -7.99 -2.96 -19.43
CA ILE A 133 -6.94 -2.89 -20.45
C ILE A 133 -6.93 -4.26 -21.15
N PRO A 134 -7.33 -4.36 -22.43
CA PRO A 134 -7.03 -5.56 -23.21
C PRO A 134 -5.55 -5.45 -23.50
N THR A 135 -4.74 -6.38 -22.99
CA THR A 135 -3.33 -6.49 -23.36
C THR A 135 -3.22 -6.62 -24.89
N PRO A 136 -2.59 -5.67 -25.61
CA PRO A 136 -2.09 -5.95 -26.94
C PRO A 136 -0.65 -6.45 -26.76
N VAL A 137 -0.47 -7.71 -27.13
CA VAL A 137 0.85 -8.24 -27.46
C VAL A 137 1.38 -7.44 -28.66
N THR A 138 2.70 -7.23 -28.67
CA THR A 138 3.57 -6.84 -29.81
C THR A 138 4.12 -5.42 -29.74
N GLY A 139 5.45 -5.34 -29.73
CA GLY A 139 6.23 -4.16 -29.40
C GLY A 139 6.40 -3.16 -30.54
N THR A 140 6.93 -1.99 -30.20
CA THR A 140 8.10 -1.33 -30.82
C THR A 140 8.32 0.04 -30.18
N ASN A 141 9.57 0.49 -30.26
CA ASN A 141 10.15 1.64 -29.59
C ASN A 141 9.55 2.99 -30.03
N SER A 142 9.54 3.99 -29.12
CA SER A 142 10.39 5.21 -29.19
C SER A 142 9.77 6.50 -28.61
N THR A 143 10.62 7.20 -27.84
CA THR A 143 10.82 8.66 -27.68
C THR A 143 9.76 9.59 -27.05
N THR A 144 10.10 9.97 -25.80
CA THR A 144 10.24 11.34 -25.22
C THR A 144 9.16 12.41 -25.42
N GLY A 145 8.59 12.86 -24.29
CA GLY A 145 7.91 14.15 -24.16
C GLY A 145 7.49 14.44 -22.72
N SER A 146 8.23 15.33 -22.04
CA SER A 146 8.04 15.82 -20.67
C SER A 146 6.63 16.29 -20.34
N LYS A 147 6.03 15.82 -19.23
CA LYS A 147 4.94 16.53 -18.50
C LYS A 147 5.02 16.31 -16.99
N THR A 148 4.81 17.43 -16.31
CA THR A 148 4.78 17.76 -14.88
C THR A 148 3.95 16.78 -14.04
N ASN A 149 4.53 16.25 -12.95
CA ASN A 149 3.85 15.38 -11.99
C ASN A 149 3.02 16.21 -11.00
N MET A 150 1.69 16.16 -11.15
CA MET A 150 0.72 16.43 -10.08
C MET A 150 0.33 15.07 -9.48
N PRO A 151 0.24 14.89 -8.15
CA PRO A 151 -0.10 13.60 -7.57
C PRO A 151 -1.59 13.30 -7.81
N ILE A 152 -1.85 12.45 -8.80
CA ILE A 152 -3.17 11.84 -9.03
C ILE A 152 -3.49 10.99 -7.81
N ALA A 153 -4.53 11.39 -7.07
CA ALA A 153 -5.12 10.58 -6.00
C ALA A 153 -5.54 9.24 -6.60
N LYS A 154 -4.95 8.15 -6.10
CA LYS A 154 -5.31 6.79 -6.51
C LYS A 154 -6.74 6.51 -6.05
N ALA A 155 -7.63 6.25 -6.99
CA ALA A 155 -8.97 5.73 -6.71
C ALA A 155 -8.84 4.42 -5.91
N SER A 156 -9.62 4.33 -4.83
CA SER A 156 -9.75 3.14 -3.99
C SER A 156 -10.21 1.95 -4.83
N PRO A 157 -9.70 0.72 -4.58
CA PRO A 157 -10.08 -0.45 -5.35
C PRO A 157 -11.58 -0.77 -5.13
N PRO A 158 -12.28 -1.25 -6.16
CA PRO A 158 -13.68 -1.65 -6.02
C PRO A 158 -13.79 -2.81 -5.01
N ARG A 159 -14.94 -2.86 -4.33
CA ARG A 159 -15.35 -3.92 -3.43
C ARG A 159 -14.96 -5.28 -4.02
N ARG A 160 -14.25 -6.09 -3.26
CA ARG A 160 -13.79 -7.42 -3.69
C ARG A 160 -15.02 -8.32 -3.83
N ILE A 161 -15.68 -8.28 -4.98
CA ILE A 161 -16.74 -9.21 -5.36
C ILE A 161 -16.11 -10.60 -5.27
N LEU A 162 -16.59 -11.43 -4.34
CA LEU A 162 -16.11 -12.79 -4.22
C LEU A 162 -16.41 -13.50 -5.54
N LYS A 163 -15.48 -14.35 -6.00
CA LYS A 163 -15.50 -14.93 -7.35
C LYS A 163 -16.79 -15.73 -7.66
N GLY A 164 -17.59 -16.09 -6.64
CA GLY A 164 -18.90 -16.73 -6.79
C GLY A 164 -20.10 -15.79 -6.92
N ASP A 165 -19.97 -14.49 -6.59
CA ASP A 165 -21.07 -13.52 -6.64
C ASP A 165 -21.36 -13.03 -8.07
N GLN A 166 -20.41 -13.18 -9.00
CA GLN A 166 -20.60 -12.75 -10.40
C GLN A 166 -21.54 -13.66 -11.20
N GLU A 167 -21.78 -14.90 -10.76
CA GLU A 167 -22.60 -15.86 -11.50
C GLU A 167 -24.13 -15.66 -11.29
N ASN A 168 -24.55 -14.79 -10.36
CA ASN A 168 -25.97 -14.61 -10.02
C ASN A 168 -26.37 -13.14 -9.80
N LEU A 169 -25.99 -12.27 -10.74
CA LEU A 169 -26.42 -10.87 -10.77
C LEU A 169 -27.83 -10.75 -11.34
N VAL A 170 -28.65 -9.88 -10.74
CA VAL A 170 -30.04 -9.64 -11.15
C VAL A 170 -30.25 -8.16 -11.42
N ASP A 171 -31.03 -7.83 -12.45
CA ASP A 171 -31.45 -6.45 -12.72
C ASP A 171 -32.50 -6.03 -11.68
N VAL A 172 -32.09 -5.13 -10.78
CA VAL A 172 -32.92 -4.64 -9.67
C VAL A 172 -34.03 -3.73 -10.18
N ARG A 173 -33.76 -2.95 -11.22
CA ARG A 173 -34.72 -2.03 -11.82
C ARG A 173 -35.89 -2.80 -12.40
N ALA A 174 -35.59 -3.87 -13.14
CA ALA A 174 -36.60 -4.77 -13.69
C ALA A 174 -37.40 -5.47 -12.57
N ARG A 175 -36.72 -5.95 -11.52
CA ARG A 175 -37.35 -6.67 -10.42
C ARG A 175 -38.24 -5.78 -9.55
N TRP A 176 -37.83 -4.55 -9.29
CA TRP A 176 -38.59 -3.60 -8.48
C TRP A 176 -39.51 -2.69 -9.30
N GLY A 177 -39.52 -2.80 -10.63
CA GLY A 177 -40.44 -2.08 -11.49
C GLY A 177 -40.17 -0.58 -11.54
N PHE A 178 -38.89 -0.21 -11.65
CA PHE A 178 -38.49 1.18 -11.93
C PHE A 178 -37.46 1.21 -13.06
N GLY A 179 -37.19 2.38 -13.59
CA GLY A 179 -36.11 2.66 -14.52
C GLY A 179 -35.44 3.97 -14.13
N MET A 180 -34.23 4.19 -14.62
CA MET A 180 -33.50 5.44 -14.41
C MET A 180 -33.23 6.08 -15.75
N GLY A 181 -33.36 7.40 -15.79
CA GLY A 181 -33.08 8.21 -16.96
C GLY A 181 -32.38 9.50 -16.55
N TYR A 182 -32.03 10.29 -17.56
CA TYR A 182 -31.37 11.55 -17.38
C TYR A 182 -32.13 12.65 -18.13
N ASP A 183 -32.34 13.77 -17.46
CA ASP A 183 -32.88 15.02 -18.00
C ASP A 183 -31.94 16.16 -17.64
N ALA A 184 -31.30 16.75 -18.65
CA ALA A 184 -30.21 17.71 -18.44
C ALA A 184 -30.67 18.93 -17.63
N LEU A 185 -29.82 19.38 -16.72
CA LEU A 185 -30.02 20.65 -16.02
C LEU A 185 -29.69 21.81 -16.95
N VAL A 186 -30.37 22.94 -16.74
CA VAL A 186 -30.08 24.16 -17.48
C VAL A 186 -28.77 24.73 -16.93
N LEU A 187 -27.82 25.01 -17.82
CA LEU A 187 -26.56 25.64 -17.44
C LEU A 187 -26.74 27.16 -17.33
N ASP A 188 -26.02 27.79 -16.41
CA ASP A 188 -25.91 29.24 -16.32
C ASP A 188 -24.91 29.80 -17.35
N ASP A 189 -24.77 31.13 -17.38
CA ASP A 189 -23.86 31.84 -18.28
C ASP A 189 -22.38 31.42 -18.09
N ASN A 190 -22.04 30.87 -16.91
CA ASN A 190 -20.72 30.36 -16.56
C ASN A 190 -20.60 28.83 -16.77
N HIS A 191 -21.56 28.20 -17.46
CA HIS A 191 -21.64 26.75 -17.68
C HIS A 191 -21.78 25.92 -16.40
N VAL A 192 -22.26 26.52 -15.31
CA VAL A 192 -22.57 25.85 -14.05
C VAL A 192 -24.02 25.36 -14.10
N PRO A 193 -24.29 24.08 -13.80
CA PRO A 193 -25.64 23.55 -13.72
C PRO A 193 -26.47 24.29 -12.66
N LYS A 194 -27.60 24.88 -13.06
CA LYS A 194 -28.57 25.46 -12.13
C LYS A 194 -29.50 24.38 -11.57
N PRO A 195 -29.84 24.44 -10.27
CA PRO A 195 -30.86 23.57 -9.71
C PRO A 195 -32.22 23.83 -10.36
N VAL A 196 -33.03 22.78 -10.43
CA VAL A 196 -34.39 22.83 -10.97
C VAL A 196 -35.38 22.61 -9.83
N LEU A 197 -36.47 23.38 -9.80
CA LEU A 197 -37.52 23.19 -8.82
C LEU A 197 -38.38 21.97 -9.16
N VAL A 198 -38.45 21.02 -8.22
CA VAL A 198 -39.34 19.85 -8.31
C VAL A 198 -40.56 20.08 -7.44
N LYS A 199 -41.72 19.57 -7.88
CA LYS A 199 -43.01 19.80 -7.20
C LYS A 199 -43.49 18.55 -6.50
N ARG A 200 -44.04 18.72 -5.29
CA ARG A 200 -44.67 17.65 -4.52
C ARG A 200 -45.89 17.12 -5.27
N ARG A 201 -45.99 15.79 -5.38
CA ARG A 201 -47.14 15.07 -5.97
C ARG A 201 -47.93 14.31 -4.92
N ALA A 202 -47.28 13.83 -3.88
CA ALA A 202 -47.94 13.12 -2.79
C ALA A 202 -48.75 14.09 -1.89
N LYS A 203 -49.86 13.60 -1.34
CA LYS A 203 -50.67 14.29 -0.32
C LYS A 203 -50.04 14.13 1.07
N LEU A 204 -48.80 14.56 1.20
CA LEU A 204 -48.03 14.54 2.45
C LEU A 204 -47.77 15.97 2.92
N LEU A 205 -47.60 16.17 4.22
CA LEU A 205 -47.19 17.45 4.82
C LEU A 205 -45.69 17.68 4.60
N LEU A 206 -45.28 17.77 3.34
CA LEU A 206 -43.90 18.03 2.90
C LEU A 206 -43.80 19.37 2.18
N PRO A 207 -42.61 19.96 2.00
CA PRO A 207 -42.44 21.18 1.20
C PRO A 207 -43.09 21.08 -0.19
N GLU A 208 -43.77 22.14 -0.65
CA GLU A 208 -44.43 22.12 -1.97
C GLU A 208 -43.43 22.00 -3.12
N THR A 209 -42.27 22.61 -2.95
CA THR A 209 -41.16 22.60 -3.91
C THR A 209 -39.84 22.32 -3.22
N LEU A 210 -38.91 21.70 -3.95
CA LEU A 210 -37.53 21.48 -3.52
C LEU A 210 -36.58 21.87 -4.65
N GLU A 211 -35.40 22.38 -4.30
CA GLU A 211 -34.31 22.59 -5.25
C GLU A 211 -33.62 21.26 -5.56
N TRP A 212 -33.63 20.86 -6.82
CA TRP A 212 -33.08 19.60 -7.28
C TRP A 212 -31.82 19.83 -8.12
N HIS A 213 -30.71 19.28 -7.66
CA HIS A 213 -29.35 19.51 -8.19
C HIS A 213 -28.88 18.38 -9.10
N SER A 214 -29.73 17.40 -9.38
CA SER A 214 -29.42 16.24 -10.22
C SER A 214 -30.28 16.18 -11.48
N GLY A 215 -29.69 15.75 -12.59
CA GLY A 215 -30.39 15.39 -13.82
C GLY A 215 -31.03 14.01 -13.79
N THR A 216 -30.78 13.21 -12.75
CA THR A 216 -31.33 11.85 -12.63
C THR A 216 -32.84 11.87 -12.40
N ILE A 217 -33.57 11.14 -13.24
CA ILE A 217 -35.02 10.96 -13.17
C ILE A 217 -35.39 9.47 -13.09
N LEU A 218 -36.49 9.19 -12.41
CA LEU A 218 -37.08 7.86 -12.31
C LEU A 218 -38.13 7.70 -13.42
N LYS A 219 -37.98 6.65 -14.23
CA LYS A 219 -38.86 6.29 -15.35
C LYS A 219 -39.54 4.96 -15.08
N ASN A 220 -40.59 4.64 -15.85
CA ASN A 220 -41.24 3.33 -15.86
C ASN A 220 -41.59 2.81 -14.46
N LEU A 221 -42.00 3.71 -13.56
CA LEU A 221 -42.46 3.34 -12.23
C LEU A 221 -43.76 2.54 -12.37
N ASP A 222 -43.75 1.30 -11.89
CA ASP A 222 -44.95 0.48 -11.78
C ASP A 222 -45.95 1.07 -10.75
N GLN A 223 -47.12 0.45 -10.62
CA GLN A 223 -48.18 0.91 -9.71
C GLN A 223 -47.83 0.77 -8.22
N THR A 224 -46.77 0.03 -7.88
CA THR A 224 -46.33 -0.15 -6.49
C THR A 224 -45.52 1.05 -5.98
N TRP A 225 -45.03 1.90 -6.88
CA TRP A 225 -44.32 3.13 -6.54
C TRP A 225 -45.28 4.31 -6.41
N THR A 226 -45.11 5.07 -5.32
CA THR A 226 -45.76 6.36 -5.10
C THR A 226 -44.76 7.47 -5.36
N THR A 227 -45.06 8.36 -6.31
CA THR A 227 -44.21 9.52 -6.59
C THR A 227 -44.42 10.60 -5.53
N ILE A 228 -43.35 10.99 -4.84
CA ILE A 228 -43.35 12.04 -3.82
C ILE A 228 -43.07 13.40 -4.46
N TYR A 229 -42.02 13.50 -5.26
CA TYR A 229 -41.66 14.69 -6.03
C TYR A 229 -41.43 14.36 -7.51
N ALA A 230 -41.80 15.31 -8.37
CA ALA A 230 -41.63 15.20 -9.81
C ALA A 230 -41.07 16.48 -10.43
N ARG A 231 -40.18 16.31 -11.42
CA ARG A 231 -39.73 17.33 -12.36
C ARG A 231 -40.66 17.28 -13.58
N GLY A 232 -41.63 18.19 -13.63
CA GLY A 232 -42.68 18.14 -14.66
C GLY A 232 -43.53 16.87 -14.53
N THR A 233 -43.42 15.99 -15.52
CA THR A 233 -44.07 14.66 -15.55
C THR A 233 -43.17 13.52 -15.05
N ASN A 234 -41.86 13.74 -14.94
CA ASN A 234 -40.89 12.72 -14.55
C ASN A 234 -40.74 12.67 -13.03
N ALA A 235 -40.86 11.49 -12.43
CA ALA A 235 -40.61 11.30 -11.01
C ALA A 235 -39.12 11.47 -10.70
N VAL A 236 -38.78 12.04 -9.54
CA VAL A 236 -37.39 12.17 -9.06
C VAL A 236 -37.20 11.60 -7.67
N PHE A 237 -38.29 11.51 -6.92
CA PHE A 237 -38.34 10.99 -5.56
C PHE A 237 -39.57 10.10 -5.49
N ALA A 238 -39.37 8.81 -5.23
CA ALA A 238 -40.45 7.84 -5.12
C ALA A 238 -40.27 6.93 -3.90
N GLU A 239 -41.40 6.46 -3.38
CA GLU A 239 -41.47 5.50 -2.28
C GLU A 239 -42.20 4.24 -2.76
N LYS A 240 -41.70 3.06 -2.39
CA LYS A 240 -42.36 1.78 -2.59
C LYS A 240 -42.57 1.11 -1.23
N GLN A 241 -43.80 0.68 -0.98
CA GLN A 241 -44.16 -0.06 0.22
C GLN A 241 -43.77 -1.53 0.05
N TYR A 242 -43.16 -2.12 1.07
CA TYR A 242 -42.76 -3.52 1.12
C TYR A 242 -43.12 -4.12 2.49
N GLY A 243 -44.25 -4.82 2.57
CA GLY A 243 -44.75 -5.35 3.84
C GLY A 243 -45.02 -4.22 4.84
N ASN A 244 -44.34 -4.25 5.99
CA ASN A 244 -44.42 -3.21 7.01
C ASN A 244 -43.37 -2.10 6.84
N GLY A 245 -42.48 -2.23 5.86
CA GLY A 245 -41.38 -1.31 5.62
C GLY A 245 -41.48 -0.64 4.25
N THR A 246 -40.45 0.12 3.92
CA THR A 246 -40.45 1.01 2.74
C THR A 246 -39.08 1.05 2.09
N ILE A 247 -39.07 1.17 0.76
CA ILE A 247 -37.88 1.50 -0.03
C ILE A 247 -38.12 2.87 -0.64
N ILE A 248 -37.17 3.78 -0.44
CA ILE A 248 -37.21 5.13 -0.97
C ILE A 248 -36.06 5.30 -1.95
N LEU A 249 -36.37 5.83 -3.12
CA LEU A 249 -35.38 6.22 -4.13
C LEU A 249 -35.49 7.72 -4.39
N ALA A 250 -34.38 8.42 -4.27
CA ALA A 250 -34.22 9.81 -4.67
C ALA A 250 -33.06 9.94 -5.67
N GLY A 251 -33.32 10.59 -6.80
CA GLY A 251 -32.32 10.88 -7.83
C GLY A 251 -31.26 11.92 -7.44
N ASP A 252 -31.32 12.46 -6.23
CA ASP A 252 -30.44 13.52 -5.73
C ASP A 252 -30.14 13.27 -4.24
N SER A 253 -28.96 13.68 -3.80
CA SER A 253 -28.50 13.66 -2.40
C SER A 253 -28.27 15.06 -1.85
N PHE A 254 -28.41 16.13 -2.63
CA PHE A 254 -28.12 17.49 -2.18
C PHE A 254 -28.91 17.87 -0.92
N PHE A 255 -30.20 17.52 -0.85
CA PHE A 255 -31.07 17.87 0.27
C PHE A 255 -30.66 17.25 1.63
N VAL A 256 -29.76 16.26 1.67
CA VAL A 256 -29.19 15.72 2.91
C VAL A 256 -27.81 16.30 3.26
N SER A 257 -27.21 17.08 2.37
CA SER A 257 -25.87 17.67 2.55
C SER A 257 -25.82 18.74 3.64
N ASN A 258 -24.62 18.97 4.19
CA ASN A 258 -24.35 20.05 5.12
C ASN A 258 -24.65 21.43 4.50
N GLU A 259 -24.41 21.60 3.20
CA GLU A 259 -24.75 22.82 2.46
C GLU A 259 -26.27 23.06 2.47
N ALA A 260 -27.07 22.05 2.14
CA ALA A 260 -28.53 22.15 2.19
C ALA A 260 -29.01 22.39 3.64
N MET A 261 -28.43 21.73 4.64
CA MET A 261 -28.73 22.01 6.05
C MET A 261 -28.43 23.47 6.44
N GLN A 262 -27.52 24.15 5.73
CA GLN A 262 -27.22 25.55 5.98
C GLN A 262 -28.18 26.48 5.24
N ARG A 263 -28.44 26.22 3.94
CA ARG A 263 -29.08 27.15 3.00
C ARG A 263 -30.53 26.82 2.65
N ASP A 264 -30.86 25.53 2.50
CA ASP A 264 -32.18 25.04 2.04
C ASP A 264 -32.75 23.99 3.01
N ARG A 265 -33.21 24.47 4.18
CA ARG A 265 -33.56 23.63 5.33
C ARG A 265 -34.96 23.05 5.24
N HIS A 266 -35.04 21.75 4.98
CA HIS A 266 -36.31 21.01 4.95
C HIS A 266 -36.42 19.98 6.09
N ALA A 267 -36.58 20.44 7.33
CA ALA A 267 -36.65 19.57 8.50
C ALA A 267 -37.80 18.54 8.41
N ASP A 268 -38.95 18.93 7.86
CA ASP A 268 -40.11 18.05 7.69
C ASP A 268 -39.81 16.91 6.70
N LEU A 269 -39.07 17.20 5.63
CA LEU A 269 -38.63 16.19 4.66
C LEU A 269 -37.65 15.21 5.30
N LEU A 270 -36.68 15.70 6.07
CA LEU A 270 -35.70 14.85 6.74
C LEU A 270 -36.35 13.98 7.82
N ALA A 271 -37.25 14.55 8.62
CA ALA A 271 -38.02 13.79 9.61
C ALA A 271 -38.87 12.71 8.94
N TRP A 272 -39.54 13.02 7.82
CA TRP A 272 -40.27 12.04 7.03
C TRP A 272 -39.36 10.97 6.40
N LEU A 273 -38.16 11.36 5.95
CA LEU A 273 -37.17 10.43 5.40
C LEU A 273 -36.76 9.38 6.43
N ILE A 274 -36.50 9.82 7.66
CA ILE A 274 -36.19 8.93 8.79
C ILE A 274 -37.41 8.11 9.19
N GLY A 275 -38.61 8.68 9.13
CA GLY A 275 -39.87 8.03 9.49
C GLY A 275 -39.98 7.76 10.99
N ALA A 276 -40.88 6.85 11.37
CA ALA A 276 -41.13 6.49 12.77
C ALA A 276 -40.09 5.52 13.38
N GLY A 277 -38.95 5.33 12.70
CA GLY A 277 -37.88 4.45 13.16
C GLY A 277 -37.24 4.94 14.46
N GLN A 278 -36.76 4.00 15.28
CA GLN A 278 -36.03 4.32 16.52
C GLN A 278 -34.52 4.22 16.32
N ALA A 279 -34.07 3.57 15.24
CA ALA A 279 -32.68 3.40 14.89
C ALA A 279 -32.41 3.93 13.49
N VAL A 280 -31.32 4.68 13.32
CA VAL A 280 -30.85 5.19 12.04
C VAL A 280 -29.43 4.71 11.82
N VAL A 281 -29.18 4.14 10.64
CA VAL A 281 -27.89 3.57 10.26
C VAL A 281 -27.41 4.24 8.99
N PHE A 282 -26.24 4.87 9.03
CA PHE A 282 -25.58 5.46 7.87
C PHE A 282 -24.61 4.46 7.26
N ASP A 283 -24.82 4.07 6.00
CA ASP A 283 -23.94 3.18 5.27
C ASP A 283 -22.68 3.91 4.78
N GLU A 284 -21.57 3.81 5.51
CA GLU A 284 -20.28 4.34 5.08
C GLU A 284 -19.47 3.31 4.28
N SER A 285 -19.84 2.04 4.39
CA SER A 285 -19.15 0.92 3.73
C SER A 285 -19.16 1.06 2.20
N HIS A 286 -20.25 1.58 1.63
CA HIS A 286 -20.41 1.74 0.20
C HIS A 286 -19.45 2.78 -0.41
N PHE A 287 -19.01 3.76 0.39
CA PHE A 287 -17.95 4.71 0.03
C PHE A 287 -16.54 4.07 0.07
N GLY A 288 -16.43 2.79 0.40
CA GLY A 288 -15.17 2.09 0.64
C GLY A 288 -14.58 2.36 2.02
N ILE A 289 -15.31 3.05 2.90
CA ILE A 289 -14.93 3.26 4.31
C ILE A 289 -15.35 2.01 5.07
N VAL A 290 -14.55 0.96 4.92
CA VAL A 290 -14.79 -0.32 5.58
C VAL A 290 -13.85 -0.43 6.79
N GLU A 291 -14.39 -0.81 7.93
CA GLU A 291 -13.57 -1.20 9.07
C GLU A 291 -12.98 -2.58 8.73
N SER A 292 -11.83 -2.59 8.08
CA SER A 292 -11.03 -3.81 8.05
C SER A 292 -10.64 -4.10 9.50
N SER A 293 -11.24 -5.14 10.08
CA SER A 293 -10.79 -5.76 11.32
C SER A 293 -9.41 -6.38 11.09
N GLY A 294 -8.41 -5.54 10.85
CA GLY A 294 -7.02 -5.91 10.60
C GLY A 294 -6.25 -6.09 11.89
N VAL A 295 -4.98 -6.49 11.76
CA VAL A 295 -4.04 -6.66 12.87
C VAL A 295 -3.98 -5.44 13.80
N THR A 296 -4.22 -4.24 13.28
CA THR A 296 -4.32 -2.98 14.04
C THR A 296 -5.49 -2.94 15.02
N ALA A 297 -6.68 -3.40 14.63
CA ALA A 297 -7.83 -3.52 15.52
C ALA A 297 -7.56 -4.54 16.64
N LEU A 298 -6.89 -5.65 16.30
CA LEU A 298 -6.45 -6.66 17.25
C LEU A 298 -5.40 -6.10 18.23
N MET A 299 -4.41 -5.35 17.73
CA MET A 299 -3.40 -4.68 18.55
C MET A 299 -4.01 -3.68 19.54
N ARG A 300 -5.07 -2.97 19.13
CA ARG A 300 -5.82 -2.07 20.00
C ARG A 300 -6.62 -2.83 21.05
N LYS A 301 -7.31 -3.91 20.66
CA LYS A 301 -8.12 -4.75 21.55
C LYS A 301 -7.29 -5.42 22.66
N TYR A 302 -6.10 -5.93 22.33
CA TYR A 302 -5.20 -6.56 23.31
C TYR A 302 -4.22 -5.60 23.98
N ARG A 303 -4.36 -4.28 23.80
CA ARG A 303 -3.44 -3.26 24.35
C ARG A 303 -1.96 -3.53 24.02
N LEU A 304 -1.69 -4.18 22.88
CA LEU A 304 -0.35 -4.56 22.41
C LEU A 304 0.55 -3.36 22.09
N HIS A 305 0.03 -2.13 22.17
CA HIS A 305 0.82 -0.90 22.16
C HIS A 305 1.97 -0.96 23.19
N GLY A 306 1.76 -1.55 24.37
CA GLY A 306 2.81 -1.72 25.37
C GLY A 306 3.98 -2.60 24.89
N VAL A 307 3.69 -3.66 24.14
CA VAL A 307 4.70 -4.54 23.54
C VAL A 307 5.49 -3.80 22.46
N MET A 308 4.82 -2.98 21.64
CA MET A 308 5.50 -2.12 20.65
C MET A 308 6.41 -1.09 21.30
N PHE A 309 5.95 -0.41 22.36
CA PHE A 309 6.80 0.47 23.16
C PHE A 309 8.00 -0.29 23.75
N GLY A 310 7.78 -1.52 24.23
CA GLY A 310 8.85 -2.41 24.69
C GLY A 310 9.88 -2.71 23.61
N PHE A 311 9.46 -3.03 22.38
CA PHE A 311 10.36 -3.26 21.25
C PHE A 311 11.12 -2.00 20.82
N ILE A 312 10.46 -0.84 20.81
CA ILE A 312 11.11 0.44 20.51
C ILE A 312 12.13 0.79 21.59
N LEU A 313 11.80 0.58 22.86
CA LEU A 313 12.70 0.77 23.99
C LEU A 313 13.88 -0.20 23.92
N LEU A 314 13.64 -1.47 23.60
CA LEU A 314 14.69 -2.48 23.38
C LEU A 314 15.59 -2.11 22.19
N ALA A 315 15.03 -1.63 21.09
CA ALA A 315 15.79 -1.16 19.93
C ALA A 315 16.63 0.08 20.30
N GLY A 316 16.05 1.02 21.06
CA GLY A 316 16.77 2.18 21.59
C GLY A 316 17.91 1.77 22.54
N LEU A 317 17.65 0.84 23.46
CA LEU A 317 18.66 0.27 24.34
C LEU A 317 19.72 -0.53 23.59
N PHE A 318 19.35 -1.22 22.50
CA PHE A 318 20.29 -1.95 21.65
C PHE A 318 21.21 -0.98 20.92
N ILE A 319 20.66 0.10 20.35
CA ILE A 319 21.45 1.16 19.72
C ILE A 319 22.34 1.83 20.78
N TRP A 320 21.81 2.11 21.97
CA TRP A 320 22.56 2.68 23.09
C TRP A 320 23.70 1.78 23.55
N LYS A 321 23.42 0.48 23.76
CA LYS A 321 24.40 -0.56 24.11
C LYS A 321 25.52 -0.64 23.08
N ASN A 322 25.18 -0.60 21.79
CA ASN A 322 26.17 -0.64 20.72
C ASN A 322 26.91 0.69 20.51
N SER A 323 26.38 1.81 21.03
CA SER A 323 26.99 3.13 20.91
C SER A 323 27.90 3.51 22.08
N MET A 324 27.78 2.85 23.24
CA MET A 324 28.67 3.02 24.37
C MET A 324 29.77 1.94 24.35
N SER A 325 30.93 2.30 23.81
CA SER A 325 32.13 1.47 23.90
C SER A 325 32.70 1.59 25.32
N PHE A 326 32.49 0.57 26.15
CA PHE A 326 33.05 0.44 27.51
C PHE A 326 34.49 -0.11 27.50
N VAL A 327 35.27 0.21 26.47
CA VAL A 327 36.70 -0.10 26.46
C VAL A 327 37.43 1.19 26.86
N PRO A 328 38.03 1.27 28.07
CA PRO A 328 38.94 2.36 28.38
C PRO A 328 40.08 2.32 27.37
N MET A 329 40.36 3.47 26.73
CA MET A 329 41.54 3.61 25.89
C MET A 329 42.77 3.38 26.80
N PRO A 330 43.61 2.35 26.57
CA PRO A 330 44.79 2.15 27.40
C PRO A 330 45.69 3.37 27.28
N ALA A 331 46.03 4.00 28.41
CA ALA A 331 46.84 5.22 28.46
C ALA A 331 48.32 5.02 28.06
N THR A 332 48.67 3.87 27.50
CA THR A 332 50.02 3.54 27.02
C THR A 332 49.93 2.77 25.71
N ALA A 333 49.51 3.45 24.65
CA ALA A 333 49.74 2.98 23.30
C ALA A 333 50.95 3.72 22.74
N ALA A 334 52.15 3.22 23.06
CA ALA A 334 53.25 3.33 22.12
C ALA A 334 52.72 2.84 20.77
N ARG A 335 52.98 3.61 19.70
CA ARG A 335 52.57 3.38 18.31
C ARG A 335 52.59 1.90 17.92
N GLU A 336 51.52 1.18 18.18
CA GLU A 336 51.18 -0.04 17.47
C GLU A 336 50.00 0.29 16.57
N ASN A 337 50.24 0.07 15.28
CA ASN A 337 49.32 0.33 14.20
C ASN A 337 48.00 -0.40 14.46
N PHE A 338 47.02 0.33 15.01
CA PHE A 338 45.64 -0.07 15.04
C PHE A 338 45.15 -0.15 13.58
N VAL A 339 45.20 -1.35 12.99
CA VAL A 339 44.64 -1.59 11.67
C VAL A 339 43.18 -1.99 11.85
N ALA A 340 42.32 -1.02 11.55
CA ALA A 340 40.89 -1.21 11.35
C ALA A 340 40.63 -2.34 10.36
N GLY A 341 39.61 -3.16 10.65
CA GLY A 341 39.34 -4.41 9.97
C GLY A 341 39.42 -4.37 8.44
N LYS A 342 40.31 -5.20 7.89
CA LYS A 342 40.15 -5.95 6.64
C LYS A 342 41.30 -6.95 6.49
N ASP A 343 40.96 -8.07 5.84
CA ASP A 343 41.79 -9.20 5.42
C ASP A 343 42.11 -10.31 6.44
N SER A 344 41.43 -11.44 6.23
CA SER A 344 41.65 -12.75 6.86
C SER A 344 43.10 -13.27 6.73
N SER A 345 43.88 -12.72 5.80
CA SER A 345 45.29 -13.06 5.59
C SER A 345 46.18 -12.65 6.78
N VAL A 346 45.88 -11.53 7.45
CA VAL A 346 46.70 -11.03 8.58
C VAL A 346 46.50 -11.89 9.83
N GLY A 347 45.27 -12.36 10.05
CA GLY A 347 44.95 -13.30 11.14
C GLY A 347 45.69 -14.63 10.96
N PHE A 348 45.74 -15.13 9.73
CA PHE A 348 46.48 -16.35 9.40
C PHE A 348 48.00 -16.18 9.61
N VAL A 349 48.58 -15.05 9.19
CA VAL A 349 50.01 -14.76 9.41
C VAL A 349 50.35 -14.73 10.90
N ASN A 350 49.48 -14.16 11.74
CA ASN A 350 49.71 -14.13 13.19
C ASN A 350 49.57 -15.52 13.84
N LEU A 351 48.65 -16.36 13.36
CA LEU A 351 48.56 -17.76 13.80
C LEU A 351 49.80 -18.57 13.42
N LEU A 352 50.31 -18.39 12.19
CA LEU A 352 51.54 -19.04 11.74
C LEU A 352 52.76 -18.61 12.57
N ARG A 353 52.91 -17.31 12.85
CA ARG A 353 54.00 -16.81 13.71
C ARG A 353 53.96 -17.36 15.12
N ARG A 354 52.76 -17.66 15.64
CA ARG A 354 52.60 -18.18 17.00
C ARG A 354 52.90 -19.68 17.09
N ASN A 355 52.63 -20.45 16.04
CA ASN A 355 52.79 -21.91 16.05
C ASN A 355 54.08 -22.41 15.41
N ILE A 356 54.75 -21.62 14.56
CA ILE A 356 55.95 -22.06 13.83
C ILE A 356 57.16 -21.24 14.30
N PRO A 357 58.13 -21.83 15.02
CA PRO A 357 59.35 -21.13 15.40
C PRO A 357 60.18 -20.77 14.16
N ALA A 358 60.76 -19.57 14.17
CA ALA A 358 61.44 -18.99 13.00
C ALA A 358 62.57 -19.85 12.42
N LYS A 359 63.23 -20.65 13.26
CA LYS A 359 64.29 -21.58 12.87
C LYS A 359 63.83 -22.75 11.98
N ASP A 360 62.54 -23.10 12.05
CA ASP A 360 61.99 -24.30 11.43
C ASP A 360 61.07 -23.98 10.23
N ILE A 361 60.83 -22.69 9.95
CA ILE A 361 59.94 -22.22 8.86
C ILE A 361 60.36 -22.79 7.50
N LEU A 362 61.66 -22.74 7.17
CA LEU A 362 62.14 -23.20 5.86
C LEU A 362 61.96 -24.71 5.68
N GLN A 363 62.21 -25.48 6.75
CA GLN A 363 62.02 -26.94 6.77
C GLN A 363 60.54 -27.30 6.57
N ILE A 364 59.66 -26.70 7.36
CA ILE A 364 58.23 -26.97 7.32
C ILE A 364 57.63 -26.59 5.96
N CYS A 365 58.05 -25.46 5.37
CA CYS A 365 57.63 -25.07 4.03
C CYS A 365 58.07 -26.07 2.95
N PHE A 366 59.28 -26.63 3.05
CA PHE A 366 59.78 -27.62 2.11
C PHE A 366 59.12 -29.00 2.29
N ASP A 367 58.84 -29.40 3.53
CA ASP A 367 58.14 -30.66 3.82
C ASP A 367 56.71 -30.64 3.28
N GLU A 368 55.99 -29.54 3.49
CA GLU A 368 54.64 -29.35 2.91
C GLU A 368 54.68 -29.28 1.37
N TRP A 369 55.70 -28.64 0.80
CA TRP A 369 55.90 -28.67 -0.64
C TRP A 369 56.18 -30.09 -1.17
N THR A 370 57.05 -30.86 -0.50
CA THR A 370 57.37 -32.25 -0.86
C THR A 370 56.13 -33.16 -0.76
N LYS A 371 55.29 -32.97 0.26
CA LYS A 371 53.98 -33.63 0.37
C LYS A 371 53.06 -33.26 -0.80
N SER A 372 53.06 -32.00 -1.21
CA SER A 372 52.27 -31.53 -2.36
C SER A 372 52.76 -32.07 -3.71
N LEU A 373 54.07 -32.40 -3.83
CA LEU A 373 54.66 -32.96 -5.05
C LEU A 373 54.13 -34.35 -5.38
N ARG A 374 53.78 -35.16 -4.39
CA ARG A 374 53.20 -36.50 -4.60
C ARG A 374 51.91 -36.48 -5.43
N ARG A 375 51.31 -35.31 -5.64
CA ARG A 375 50.07 -35.11 -6.42
C ARG A 375 50.29 -34.41 -7.77
N ARG A 376 51.52 -34.08 -8.20
CA ARG A 376 51.81 -33.40 -9.48
C ARG A 376 52.98 -34.04 -10.23
N THR A 377 52.77 -34.38 -11.50
CA THR A 377 53.71 -35.11 -12.38
C THR A 377 54.66 -34.20 -13.19
N ASP A 378 54.62 -32.88 -13.00
CA ASP A 378 55.22 -31.90 -13.92
C ASP A 378 56.68 -31.48 -13.60
N TYR A 379 57.35 -32.15 -12.64
CA TYR A 379 58.69 -31.79 -12.18
C TYR A 379 59.74 -32.82 -12.59
N THR A 380 60.89 -32.34 -13.11
CA THR A 380 62.06 -33.18 -13.44
C THR A 380 62.84 -33.52 -12.17
N ILE A 381 63.27 -34.78 -12.03
CA ILE A 381 64.03 -35.31 -10.88
C ILE A 381 65.25 -34.42 -10.55
N THR A 382 65.95 -33.92 -11.56
CA THR A 382 67.12 -33.03 -11.41
C THR A 382 66.81 -31.70 -10.72
N GLY A 383 65.62 -31.14 -10.92
CA GLY A 383 65.22 -29.88 -10.27
C GLY A 383 64.84 -30.08 -8.80
N VAL A 384 64.32 -31.26 -8.46
CA VAL A 384 64.02 -31.67 -7.08
C VAL A 384 65.32 -31.94 -6.31
N GLU A 385 66.30 -32.59 -6.95
CA GLU A 385 67.64 -32.81 -6.38
C GLU A 385 68.39 -31.50 -6.12
N GLN A 386 68.33 -30.54 -7.04
CA GLN A 386 68.93 -29.21 -6.84
C GLN A 386 68.26 -28.42 -5.72
N ALA A 387 66.92 -28.50 -5.60
CA ALA A 387 66.18 -27.89 -4.52
C ALA A 387 66.53 -28.52 -3.16
N GLN A 388 66.71 -29.84 -3.11
CA GLN A 388 67.12 -30.58 -1.91
C GLN A 388 68.57 -30.25 -1.52
N ALA A 389 69.50 -30.20 -2.46
CA ALA A 389 70.89 -29.82 -2.21
C ALA A 389 71.02 -28.37 -1.70
N ALA A 390 70.25 -27.43 -2.26
CA ALA A 390 70.23 -26.04 -1.80
C ALA A 390 69.65 -25.90 -0.38
N MET A 391 68.71 -26.76 -0.01
CA MET A 391 68.14 -26.82 1.33
C MET A 391 69.14 -27.38 2.35
N GLN A 392 69.81 -28.48 2.01
CA GLN A 392 70.77 -29.17 2.88
C GLN A 392 72.00 -28.31 3.16
N THR A 393 72.48 -27.60 2.14
CA THR A 393 73.55 -26.60 2.27
C THR A 393 73.21 -25.46 3.24
N GLU A 394 71.92 -25.12 3.41
CA GLU A 394 71.48 -24.08 4.33
C GLU A 394 71.25 -24.61 5.75
N LEU A 395 70.82 -25.87 5.88
CA LEU A 395 70.68 -26.56 7.17
C LEU A 395 72.03 -26.85 7.83
N ASP A 396 73.07 -27.13 7.03
CA ASP A 396 74.43 -27.38 7.52
C ASP A 396 75.13 -26.11 8.06
N LYS A 397 74.56 -24.92 7.82
CA LYS A 397 75.06 -23.65 8.37
C LYS A 397 74.61 -23.46 9.82
N THR A 398 75.48 -22.85 10.63
CA THR A 398 75.16 -22.46 12.01
C THR A 398 73.94 -21.52 12.06
N PRO A 399 73.05 -21.63 13.07
CA PRO A 399 71.75 -20.95 13.09
C PRO A 399 71.79 -19.42 12.86
N HIS A 400 72.87 -18.75 13.28
CA HIS A 400 73.05 -17.31 13.13
C HIS A 400 73.52 -16.87 11.73
N ARG A 401 73.99 -17.79 10.89
CA ARG A 401 74.42 -17.52 9.50
C ARG A 401 73.40 -17.98 8.46
N ARG A 402 72.24 -18.49 8.89
CA ARG A 402 71.16 -18.93 7.99
C ARG A 402 70.41 -17.72 7.44
N ASN A 403 70.23 -17.67 6.12
CA ASN A 403 69.38 -16.71 5.45
C ASN A 403 68.22 -17.43 4.75
N PRO A 404 67.10 -17.67 5.45
CA PRO A 404 65.99 -18.48 4.95
C PRO A 404 65.31 -17.85 3.72
N ILE A 405 65.37 -16.53 3.57
CA ILE A 405 64.78 -15.82 2.43
C ILE A 405 65.60 -16.06 1.16
N LEU A 406 66.93 -15.97 1.23
CA LEU A 406 67.80 -16.29 0.09
C LEU A 406 67.71 -17.76 -0.30
N ALA A 407 67.66 -18.66 0.68
CA ALA A 407 67.48 -20.09 0.44
C ALA A 407 66.14 -20.39 -0.24
N TYR A 408 65.04 -19.79 0.24
CA TYR A 408 63.73 -19.91 -0.41
C TYR A 408 63.73 -19.38 -1.85
N GLN A 409 64.36 -18.22 -2.10
CA GLN A 409 64.47 -17.65 -3.45
C GLN A 409 65.28 -18.55 -4.39
N ASN A 410 66.35 -19.18 -3.89
CA ASN A 410 67.17 -20.11 -4.66
C ASN A 410 66.41 -21.41 -4.98
N ILE A 411 65.68 -21.97 -4.00
CA ILE A 411 64.79 -23.13 -4.19
C ILE A 411 63.70 -22.77 -5.20
N ALA A 412 63.03 -21.64 -5.04
CA ALA A 412 62.00 -21.17 -5.97
C ALA A 412 62.56 -20.95 -7.38
N ARG A 413 63.79 -20.45 -7.52
CA ARG A 413 64.45 -20.24 -8.82
C ARG A 413 64.80 -21.58 -9.48
N ALA A 414 65.34 -22.55 -8.74
CA ALA A 414 65.61 -23.89 -9.22
C ALA A 414 64.32 -24.59 -9.71
N LEU A 415 63.22 -24.41 -8.99
CA LEU A 415 61.91 -24.96 -9.36
C LEU A 415 61.20 -24.19 -10.49
N LYS A 416 61.49 -22.90 -10.68
CA LYS A 416 60.88 -22.03 -11.69
C LYS A 416 61.63 -22.02 -13.03
N ALA A 417 62.89 -22.48 -13.07
CA ALA A 417 63.75 -22.49 -14.26
C ALA A 417 63.18 -23.27 -15.47
N ARG A 418 62.06 -24.00 -15.32
CA ARG A 418 61.34 -24.65 -16.42
C ARG A 418 60.01 -23.98 -16.83
N ARG A 419 59.76 -22.73 -16.42
CA ARG A 419 58.61 -21.94 -16.93
C ARG A 419 59.08 -20.86 -17.91
N ALA A 420 59.63 -21.27 -19.05
CA ALA A 420 59.76 -20.41 -20.23
C ALA A 420 59.06 -21.11 -21.42
N PRO A 421 58.02 -20.52 -22.03
CA PRO A 421 57.45 -20.99 -23.30
C PRO A 421 58.04 -20.20 -24.49
N ALA A 422 58.24 -20.88 -25.62
CA ALA A 422 58.37 -20.39 -27.03
C ALA A 422 59.46 -21.22 -27.74
N ALA A 423 59.44 -21.52 -29.04
CA ALA A 423 58.50 -21.32 -30.14
C ALA A 423 59.07 -22.13 -31.31
N ASN A 424 58.25 -22.35 -32.33
CA ASN A 424 58.58 -22.95 -33.61
C ASN A 424 59.91 -22.46 -34.20
N LEU A 425 60.75 -23.41 -34.62
CA LEU A 425 61.81 -23.20 -35.59
C LEU A 425 61.51 -24.12 -36.78
N THR A 426 60.86 -23.56 -37.80
CA THR A 426 60.90 -24.06 -39.17
C THR A 426 62.30 -23.83 -39.73
N PRO A 427 62.92 -24.80 -40.42
CA PRO A 427 64.10 -24.55 -41.23
C PRO A 427 63.68 -24.06 -42.62
N ASP A 428 64.18 -22.87 -43.00
CA ASP A 428 64.14 -22.37 -44.37
C ASP A 428 65.17 -23.12 -45.23
N THR A 429 64.77 -23.43 -46.46
CA THR A 429 65.45 -24.30 -47.42
C THR A 429 66.69 -23.65 -48.04
N SER A 430 67.80 -24.39 -48.11
CA SER A 430 68.81 -24.19 -49.17
C SER A 430 69.60 -25.47 -49.45
N HIS A 431 69.18 -26.19 -50.48
CA HIS A 431 70.06 -27.04 -51.29
C HIS A 431 69.88 -26.61 -52.74
N PRO A 432 70.91 -26.09 -53.41
CA PRO A 432 70.96 -26.09 -54.86
C PRO A 432 71.87 -27.22 -55.36
N ILE A 433 71.70 -27.49 -56.66
CA ILE A 433 72.61 -28.18 -57.59
C ILE A 433 72.21 -29.61 -57.99
N PRO A 434 72.28 -29.92 -59.30
CA PRO A 434 71.35 -30.77 -60.02
C PRO A 434 72.00 -32.06 -60.54
N LYS A 435 71.19 -32.88 -61.20
CA LYS A 435 71.52 -33.79 -62.33
C LYS A 435 70.17 -34.29 -62.86
N SER A 436 69.78 -33.87 -64.06
CA SER A 436 70.01 -34.52 -65.36
C SER A 436 68.71 -35.13 -65.85
#